data_AF-A0A8B7E1X9-F1
#
_entry.id   AF-A0A8B7E1X9-F1
#
_cell.length_a   1.000
_cell.length_b   1.000
_cell.length_c   1.000
_cell.angle_alpha   90.00
_cell.angle_beta   90.00
_cell.angle_gamma   90.00
#
_symmetry.space_group_name_H-M   'P 1'
#
loop_
_entity.id
_entity.type
_entity.pdbx_description
1 polymer ?
#
loop_
_entity_poly.entity_id
_entity_poly.type
_entity_poly.pdbx_seq_one_letter_code
_entity_poly.pdbx_strand_id
1 'polypeptide(L)'
;MNTSSSKIINPSKLLSEVSKKAPQFRGYQQHDSHELLRYLLDSIRTEEIKRLETSLKEALSPSSNTCNINETIKLYLKSAKTHIDELFGGIKSVVAF
;
A
#
# COMPACT_ATOMS: atom_id res chain seq x y z
N MET A 1 27.16 -3.29 13.85
CA MET A 1 26.40 -3.23 15.12
C MET A 1 25.50 -4.45 15.18
N ASN A 2 25.85 -5.44 16.00
CA ASN A 2 25.13 -6.70 16.13
C ASN A 2 24.06 -6.55 17.22
N THR A 3 22.78 -6.41 16.86
CA THR A 3 21.68 -6.27 17.83
C THR A 3 21.02 -7.63 18.06
N SER A 4 21.77 -8.59 18.57
CA SER A 4 21.24 -9.89 19.01
C SER A 4 20.92 -9.84 20.50
N SER A 5 19.95 -9.01 20.89
CA SER A 5 19.23 -9.16 22.15
C SER A 5 17.79 -9.46 21.80
N SER A 6 17.28 -10.63 22.18
CA SER A 6 15.89 -11.05 21.98
C SER A 6 14.97 -10.15 22.82
N LYS A 7 14.75 -8.92 22.35
CA LYS A 7 13.92 -7.91 22.99
C LYS A 7 12.51 -8.11 22.48
N ILE A 8 11.59 -8.46 23.37
CA ILE A 8 10.17 -8.50 23.04
C ILE A 8 9.77 -7.07 22.64
N ILE A 9 9.37 -6.89 21.39
CA ILE A 9 8.89 -5.61 20.86
C ILE A 9 7.36 -5.65 20.90
N ASN A 10 6.75 -4.59 21.45
CA ASN A 10 5.31 -4.38 21.35
C ASN A 10 4.98 -3.59 20.07
N PRO A 11 4.29 -4.19 19.08
CA PRO A 11 3.95 -3.54 17.81
C PRO A 11 2.70 -2.64 17.91
N SER A 12 2.42 -2.04 19.06
CA SER A 12 1.20 -1.24 19.31
C SER A 12 0.95 -0.14 18.26
N LYS A 13 2.03 0.51 17.79
CA LYS A 13 1.95 1.52 16.73
C LYS A 13 1.44 0.94 15.41
N LEU A 14 1.97 -0.22 15.00
CA LEU A 14 1.54 -0.90 13.79
C LEU A 14 0.07 -1.33 13.91
N LEU A 15 -0.30 -1.96 15.03
CA LEU A 15 -1.68 -2.37 15.27
C LEU A 15 -2.65 -1.18 15.24
N SER A 16 -2.24 -0.03 15.80
CA SER A 16 -3.01 1.22 15.74
C SER A 16 -3.25 1.66 14.29
N GLU A 17 -2.22 1.74 13.46
CA GLU A 17 -2.37 2.16 12.06
C GLU A 17 -3.24 1.19 11.25
N VAL A 18 -3.06 -0.12 11.47
CA VAL A 18 -3.92 -1.13 10.83
C VAL A 18 -5.37 -0.96 11.28
N SER A 19 -5.62 -0.76 12.57
CA SER A 19 -6.97 -0.58 13.14
C SER A 19 -7.65 0.75 12.73
N LYS A 20 -6.89 1.73 12.26
CA LYS A 20 -7.45 2.95 11.64
C LYS A 20 -8.05 2.65 10.27
N LYS A 21 -7.37 1.82 9.46
CA LYS A 21 -7.79 1.45 8.11
C LYS A 21 -8.79 0.30 8.07
N ALA A 22 -8.67 -0.64 9.00
CA ALA A 22 -9.50 -1.84 9.11
C ALA A 22 -10.04 -1.93 10.56
N PRO A 23 -11.19 -1.27 10.85
CA PRO A 23 -11.73 -1.18 12.20
C PRO A 23 -12.06 -2.53 12.85
N GLN A 24 -12.19 -3.62 12.08
CA GLN A 24 -12.46 -4.95 12.64
C GLN A 24 -11.34 -5.47 13.54
N PHE A 25 -10.10 -4.98 13.40
CA PHE A 25 -8.97 -5.38 14.25
C PHE A 25 -8.91 -4.62 15.58
N ARG A 26 -9.93 -3.80 15.89
CA ARG A 26 -10.11 -3.17 17.20
C ARG A 26 -10.70 -4.17 18.19
N GLY A 27 -10.53 -3.88 19.48
CA GLY A 27 -11.21 -4.64 20.54
C GLY A 27 -10.50 -5.90 21.02
N TYR A 28 -9.25 -6.12 20.61
CA TYR A 28 -8.36 -7.17 21.13
C TYR A 28 -8.95 -8.60 21.08
N GLN A 29 -9.87 -8.85 20.15
CA GLN A 29 -10.41 -10.18 19.91
C GLN A 29 -9.39 -11.02 19.12
N GLN A 30 -9.60 -12.34 19.08
CA GLN A 30 -8.83 -13.18 18.17
C GLN A 30 -9.28 -12.92 16.73
N HIS A 31 -8.32 -12.81 15.82
CA HIS A 31 -8.56 -12.53 14.41
C HIS A 31 -7.82 -13.54 13.53
N ASP A 32 -8.28 -13.70 12.29
CA ASP A 32 -7.57 -14.45 11.28
C ASP A 32 -6.30 -13.69 10.86
N SER A 33 -5.14 -14.30 11.08
CA SER A 33 -3.84 -13.74 10.69
C SER A 33 -3.72 -13.48 9.18
N HIS A 34 -4.39 -14.28 8.35
CA HIS A 34 -4.40 -14.11 6.91
C HIS A 34 -5.22 -12.87 6.52
N GLU A 35 -6.33 -12.63 7.23
CA GLU A 35 -7.10 -11.40 7.05
C GLU A 35 -6.26 -10.18 7.38
N LEU A 36 -5.58 -10.19 8.53
CA LEU A 36 -4.68 -9.12 8.94
C LEU A 36 -3.58 -8.84 7.91
N LEU A 37 -2.89 -9.89 7.44
CA LEU A 37 -1.82 -9.76 6.45
C LEU A 37 -2.32 -9.13 5.15
N ARG A 38 -3.46 -9.60 4.64
CA ARG A 38 -4.06 -9.05 3.43
C ARG A 38 -4.36 -7.56 3.58
N TYR A 39 -5.00 -7.14 4.67
CA TYR A 39 -5.27 -5.71 4.90
C TYR A 39 -4.00 -4.89 5.05
N LEU A 40 -2.95 -5.44 5.67
CA LEU A 40 -1.67 -4.76 5.81
C LEU A 40 -1.02 -4.51 4.44
N LEU A 41 -0.94 -5.53 3.59
CA LEU A 41 -0.35 -5.42 2.25
C LEU A 41 -1.14 -4.45 1.37
N ASP A 42 -2.47 -4.53 1.41
CA ASP A 42 -3.35 -3.64 0.64
C ASP A 42 -3.24 -2.19 1.11
N SER A 43 -3.06 -2.00 2.42
CA SER A 43 -2.83 -0.70 3.04
C SER A 43 -1.51 -0.07 2.60
N ILE A 44 -0.42 -0.85 2.50
CA ILE A 44 0.90 -0.39 2.05
C ILE A 44 0.82 -0.03 0.56
N ARG A 45 0.24 -0.92 -0.25
CA ARG A 45 0.00 -0.69 -1.68
C ARG A 45 -0.74 0.62 -1.93
N THR A 46 -1.84 0.84 -1.22
CA THR A 46 -2.67 2.05 -1.35
C THR A 46 -1.91 3.32 -0.98
N GLU A 47 -1.09 3.26 0.08
CA GLU A 47 -0.25 4.40 0.49
C GLU A 47 0.82 4.75 -0.55
N GLU A 48 1.43 3.75 -1.17
CA GLU A 48 2.41 3.95 -2.23
C GLU A 48 1.78 4.62 -3.46
N ILE A 49 0.62 4.13 -3.90
CA ILE A 49 -0.14 4.74 -5.01
C ILE A 49 -0.50 6.20 -4.69
N LYS A 50 -0.95 6.49 -3.46
CA LYS A 50 -1.26 7.87 -3.03
C LYS A 50 -0.04 8.78 -3.09
N ARG A 51 1.13 8.31 -2.64
CA ARG A 51 2.39 9.08 -2.71
C ARG A 51 2.78 9.40 -4.15
N LEU A 52 2.65 8.42 -5.05
CA LEU A 52 2.90 8.62 -6.48
C LEU A 52 1.92 9.62 -7.09
N GLU A 53 0.63 9.54 -6.75
CA GLU A 53 -0.39 10.49 -7.21
C GLU A 53 -0.06 11.93 -6.79
N THR A 54 0.27 12.13 -5.50
CA THR A 54 0.62 13.45 -4.98
C THR A 54 1.87 14.00 -5.66
N SER A 55 2.93 13.20 -5.77
CA SER A 55 4.19 13.62 -6.41
C SER A 55 3.98 13.98 -7.88
N LEU A 56 3.15 13.22 -8.60
CA LEU A 56 2.87 13.49 -10.02
C LEU A 56 2.03 14.75 -10.20
N LYS A 57 1.04 14.99 -9.34
CA LYS A 57 0.27 16.25 -9.34
C LYS A 57 1.16 17.46 -9.07
N GLU A 58 2.06 17.37 -8.10
CA GLU A 58 3.01 18.44 -7.79
C GLU A 58 3.96 18.72 -8.96
N ALA A 59 4.51 17.68 -9.59
CA ALA A 59 5.41 17.81 -10.73
C ALA A 59 4.74 18.42 -11.98
N LEU A 60 3.44 18.16 -12.18
CA LEU A 60 2.70 18.61 -13.36
C LEU A 60 1.93 19.92 -13.15
N SER A 61 1.81 20.41 -11.90
CA SER A 61 1.14 21.68 -11.56
C SER A 61 1.65 22.93 -12.32
N PRO A 62 2.93 23.05 -12.73
CA PRO A 62 3.41 24.25 -13.44
C PRO A 62 3.06 24.30 -14.94
N SER A 63 2.59 23.20 -15.54
CA SER A 63 2.48 23.04 -17.00
C SER A 63 1.02 23.08 -17.48
N SER A 64 0.56 24.27 -17.85
CA SER A 64 -0.46 24.60 -18.89
C SER A 64 -1.74 23.74 -19.09
N ASN A 65 -2.89 24.44 -19.12
CA ASN A 65 -4.19 24.06 -19.74
C ASN A 65 -4.79 22.69 -19.36
N THR A 66 -5.45 22.67 -18.20
CA THR A 66 -5.78 21.47 -17.41
C THR A 66 -7.20 20.93 -17.65
N CYS A 67 -7.41 20.10 -18.67
CA CYS A 67 -8.58 19.21 -18.73
C CYS A 67 -8.22 17.71 -18.82
N ASN A 68 -7.01 17.37 -19.30
CA ASN A 68 -6.58 15.99 -19.51
C ASN A 68 -5.56 15.45 -18.47
N ILE A 69 -4.90 16.32 -17.70
CA ILE A 69 -3.80 15.91 -16.80
C ILE A 69 -4.27 14.91 -15.73
N ASN A 70 -5.40 15.16 -15.08
CA ASN A 70 -5.92 14.25 -14.04
C ASN A 70 -6.27 12.86 -14.61
N GLU A 71 -6.78 12.81 -15.84
CA GLU A 71 -7.11 11.54 -16.50
C GLU A 71 -5.84 10.77 -16.88
N THR A 72 -4.82 11.47 -17.38
CA THR A 72 -3.49 10.90 -17.66
C THR A 72 -2.84 10.33 -16.40
N ILE A 73 -2.89 11.06 -15.27
CA ILE A 73 -2.41 10.59 -13.96
C ILE A 73 -3.13 9.31 -13.55
N LYS A 74 -4.46 9.29 -13.66
CA LYS A 74 -5.28 8.13 -13.29
C LYS A 74 -4.95 6.90 -14.13
N LEU A 75 -4.73 7.08 -15.43
CA LEU A 75 -4.33 6.00 -16.34
C LEU A 75 -2.95 5.44 -15.96
N TYR A 76 -1.98 6.31 -15.68
CA TYR A 76 -0.66 5.90 -15.22
C TYR A 76 -0.73 5.08 -13.93
N LEU A 77 -1.42 5.60 -12.90
CA LEU A 77 -1.53 4.94 -11.60
C LEU A 77 -2.24 3.59 -11.66
N LYS A 78 -3.19 3.40 -12.58
CA LYS A 78 -3.85 2.10 -12.80
C LYS A 78 -2.89 1.03 -13.32
N SER A 79 -1.85 1.44 -14.06
CA SER A 79 -0.83 0.55 -14.62
C SER A 79 0.44 0.46 -13.76
N ALA A 80 0.61 1.38 -12.81
CA ALA A 80 1.77 1.44 -11.93
C ALA A 80 1.85 0.19 -11.06
N LYS A 81 3.04 -0.42 -11.03
CA LYS A 81 3.36 -1.50 -10.10
C LYS A 81 3.92 -0.89 -8.83
N THR A 82 3.33 -1.24 -7.70
CA THR A 82 3.87 -0.93 -6.38
C THR A 82 4.95 -1.94 -5.98
N HIS A 83 5.73 -1.63 -4.95
CA HIS A 83 6.70 -2.59 -4.43
C HIS A 83 6.01 -3.89 -3.94
N ILE A 84 4.79 -3.78 -3.40
CA ILE A 84 3.98 -4.94 -3.00
C ILE A 84 3.56 -5.79 -4.21
N ASP A 85 3.26 -5.17 -5.36
CA ASP A 85 3.01 -5.91 -6.60
C ASP A 85 4.23 -6.70 -7.07
N GLU A 86 5.39 -6.08 -6.98
CA GLU A 86 6.64 -6.68 -7.45
C GLU A 86 7.03 -7.88 -6.61
N LEU A 87 6.88 -7.79 -5.28
CA LEU A 87 7.23 -8.86 -4.36
C LEU A 87 6.16 -9.95 -4.25
N PHE A 88 4.88 -9.57 -4.19
CA PHE A 88 3.78 -10.47 -3.80
C PHE A 88 2.67 -10.58 -4.85
N GLY A 89 2.71 -9.81 -5.94
CA GLY A 89 1.67 -9.80 -6.98
C GLY A 89 1.64 -11.05 -7.87
N GLY A 90 2.66 -11.92 -7.73
CA GLY A 90 2.79 -13.16 -8.49
C GLY A 90 3.11 -12.93 -9.97
N ILE A 91 3.24 -14.03 -10.69
CA ILE A 91 3.41 -14.02 -12.14
C ILE A 91 2.03 -14.17 -12.75
N LYS A 92 1.62 -13.21 -13.58
CA LYS A 92 0.45 -13.42 -14.45
C LYS A 92 0.84 -14.52 -15.44
N SER A 93 0.39 -15.74 -15.19
CA SER A 93 0.59 -16.84 -16.14
C SER A 93 -0.10 -16.44 -17.45
N VAL A 94 0.68 -16.32 -18.53
CA VAL A 94 0.16 -16.07 -19.88
C VAL A 94 -0.40 -17.36 -20.49
N VAL A 95 -0.38 -18.47 -19.76
CA VAL A 95 -0.94 -19.74 -20.18
C VAL A 95 -2.20 -20.01 -19.36
N ALA A 96 -3.35 -19.68 -19.94
CA ALA A 96 -4.61 -20.34 -19.62
C ALA A 96 -4.78 -21.46 -20.66
N PHE A 97 -4.82 -22.71 -20.19
CA PHE A 97 -5.28 -23.84 -21.01
C PHE A 97 -6.81 -23.79 -21.12
#